data_AF-A0A2M4AJD6-F1
#
_entry.id   AF-A0A2M4AJD6-F1
#
_cell.length_a   1.000
_cell.length_b   1.000
_cell.length_c   1.000
_cell.angle_alpha   90.00
_cell.angle_beta   90.00
_cell.angle_gamma   90.00
#
_symmetry.space_group_name_H-M   'P 1'
#
loop_
_entity.id
_entity.type
_entity.pdbx_description
1 polymer ?
#
loop_
_entity_poly.entity_id
_entity_poly.type
_entity_poly.pdbx_seq_one_letter_code
_entity_poly.pdbx_strand_id
1 'polypeptide(L)'
;SAAAVMRIRCFAKRQTRRGLRSRSGLTVAACTGRTLAVMPSGPHATMFTIPSRKIHTKGERELVEFLAEEIVAEKKSGSSATIPTSINGYKISCDKAEVELTKSSDREKITISFNVNHTVDMEGEEADSGENKQEFSAMKSRPQFEIDIVRGDTTLSFTCSYLPGEAQEGEYNDVFGIDEVTIYKGEWSDKVYAVAGDVLDGYLYDLLMNFLEEKGISNEFAEKMSEFASAYEHSKYVELLEGISKFTVVQK
;
A
#
# COMPACT_ATOMS: atom_id res chain seq x y z
N SER A 1 8.80 14.07 -0.07
CA SER A 1 9.22 14.39 -1.46
C SER A 1 10.72 14.09 -1.62
N ALA A 2 11.06 13.18 -2.55
CA ALA A 2 12.38 12.62 -2.93
C ALA A 2 13.29 11.99 -1.83
N ALA A 3 13.43 12.60 -0.65
CA ALA A 3 14.38 12.15 0.37
C ALA A 3 13.94 10.89 1.15
N ALA A 4 12.63 10.67 1.31
CA ALA A 4 12.08 9.48 1.96
C ALA A 4 12.29 8.21 1.11
N VAL A 5 12.10 8.32 -0.21
CA VAL A 5 12.24 7.19 -1.14
C VAL A 5 13.71 6.76 -1.30
N MET A 6 14.67 7.68 -1.14
CA MET A 6 16.09 7.35 -1.17
C MET A 6 16.57 6.58 0.08
N ARG A 7 15.86 6.68 1.21
CA ARG A 7 16.21 5.96 2.46
C ARG A 7 15.82 4.48 2.40
N ILE A 8 14.70 4.14 1.78
CA ILE A 8 14.25 2.76 1.55
C ILE A 8 15.28 1.99 0.69
N ARG A 9 15.83 2.62 -0.36
CA ARG A 9 16.87 2.02 -1.23
C ARG A 9 18.19 1.71 -0.50
N CYS A 10 18.50 2.41 0.59
CA CYS A 10 19.76 2.22 1.32
C CYS A 10 19.74 0.98 2.23
N PHE A 11 18.55 0.57 2.69
CA PHE A 11 18.38 -0.62 3.53
C PHE A 11 18.50 -1.92 2.72
N ALA A 12 17.92 -1.96 1.51
CA ALA A 12 17.98 -3.12 0.62
C ALA A 12 19.38 -3.41 0.05
N LYS A 13 20.17 -2.36 -0.30
CA LYS A 13 21.53 -2.55 -0.83
C LYS A 13 22.55 -3.08 0.19
N ARG A 14 22.23 -3.10 1.50
CA ARG A 14 23.16 -3.63 2.53
C ARG A 14 23.15 -5.15 2.65
N GLN A 15 22.17 -5.86 2.09
CA GLN A 15 22.10 -7.34 2.19
C GLN A 15 22.81 -8.10 1.06
N THR A 16 23.19 -7.44 -0.03
CA THR A 16 23.87 -8.09 -1.17
C THR A 16 25.17 -7.38 -1.55
N ARG A 17 26.21 -7.55 -0.73
CA ARG A 17 27.63 -7.57 -1.16
C ARG A 17 28.55 -7.95 0.00
N ARG A 18 28.80 -9.25 0.16
CA ARG A 18 30.05 -9.74 0.76
C ARG A 18 31.08 -9.94 -0.35
N GLY A 19 32.22 -9.27 -0.22
CA GLY A 19 33.49 -9.62 -0.88
C GLY A 19 33.87 -8.76 -2.09
N LEU A 20 34.72 -7.75 -1.90
CA LEU A 20 36.14 -7.80 -2.26
C LEU A 20 36.85 -6.51 -1.81
N ARG A 21 38.03 -6.68 -1.19
CA ARG A 21 38.96 -5.60 -0.80
C ARG A 21 39.60 -4.96 -2.03
N SER A 22 39.85 -3.65 -1.98
CA SER A 22 41.15 -3.06 -2.36
C SER A 22 41.33 -1.65 -1.77
N ARG A 23 42.57 -1.34 -1.38
CA ARG A 23 43.05 -0.09 -0.72
C ARG A 23 43.58 0.89 -1.76
N SER A 24 43.38 2.19 -1.50
CA SER A 24 44.27 3.35 -1.81
C SER A 24 43.38 4.61 -1.80
N GLY A 25 43.71 5.81 -1.33
CA GLY A 25 44.93 6.47 -0.84
C GLY A 25 44.58 7.97 -0.70
N LEU A 26 45.32 8.67 0.16
CA LEU A 26 45.24 10.08 0.60
C LEU A 26 44.64 11.15 -0.34
N THR A 27 43.97 12.17 0.22
CA THR A 27 44.55 13.53 0.34
C THR A 27 43.72 14.48 1.25
N VAL A 28 44.46 15.37 1.90
CA VAL A 28 44.04 16.38 2.88
C VAL A 28 43.79 17.69 2.14
N ALA A 29 42.73 18.42 2.50
CA ALA A 29 42.62 19.85 2.21
C ALA A 29 42.00 20.58 3.39
N ALA A 30 42.81 21.46 4.01
CA ALA A 30 42.42 22.38 5.05
C ALA A 30 41.89 23.68 4.42
N CYS A 31 40.79 24.21 4.95
CA CYS A 31 40.35 25.59 4.70
C CYS A 31 40.08 26.28 6.02
N THR A 32 40.81 27.38 6.22
CA THR A 32 40.81 28.26 7.39
C THR A 32 39.62 29.21 7.41
N GLY A 33 39.00 29.33 8.59
CA GLY A 33 38.62 30.60 9.23
C GLY A 33 37.46 31.41 8.66
N ARG A 34 36.40 31.57 9.47
CA ARG A 34 36.00 32.88 10.00
C ARG A 34 34.97 32.75 11.13
N THR A 35 35.29 33.38 12.25
CA THR A 35 34.49 33.61 13.45
C THR A 35 33.35 34.57 13.16
N LEU A 36 32.13 34.28 13.64
CA LEU A 36 31.10 35.28 13.91
C LEU A 36 30.27 34.88 15.13
N ALA A 37 29.73 35.91 15.77
CA ALA A 37 29.48 36.05 17.19
C ALA A 37 28.23 35.33 17.75
N VAL A 38 28.25 35.21 19.08
CA VAL A 38 27.23 34.62 19.95
C VAL A 38 26.21 35.69 20.41
N MET A 39 25.01 35.21 20.79
CA MET A 39 24.02 35.75 21.76
C MET A 39 22.74 36.40 21.15
N PRO A 40 21.58 36.39 21.85
CA PRO A 40 20.82 35.22 22.33
C PRO A 40 19.27 35.39 22.20
N SER A 41 18.54 34.39 22.71
CA SER A 41 17.19 34.44 23.32
C SER A 41 15.92 34.28 22.46
N GLY A 42 15.16 33.23 22.78
CA GLY A 42 13.78 32.98 22.40
C GLY A 42 13.31 31.66 23.05
N PRO A 43 12.28 31.64 23.91
CA PRO A 43 11.97 30.49 24.75
C PRO A 43 10.97 29.51 24.10
N HIS A 44 11.08 28.25 24.52
CA HIS A 44 10.10 27.17 24.41
C HIS A 44 9.80 26.57 23.03
N ALA A 45 10.78 25.80 22.51
CA ALA A 45 10.44 24.52 21.90
C ALA A 45 10.38 23.47 23.02
N THR A 46 9.18 23.04 23.39
CA THR A 46 9.00 21.87 24.26
C THR A 46 9.51 20.63 23.54
N MET A 47 10.78 20.29 23.77
CA MET A 47 11.32 18.98 23.42
C MET A 47 10.53 17.93 24.21
N PHE A 48 9.90 17.00 23.50
CA PHE A 48 9.44 15.76 24.09
C PHE A 48 10.67 15.00 24.62
N THR A 49 10.97 15.20 25.90
CA THR A 49 12.02 14.45 26.58
C THR A 49 11.40 13.14 27.04
N ILE A 50 11.62 12.07 26.30
CA ILE A 50 11.22 10.72 26.71
C ILE A 50 12.08 10.33 27.92
N PRO A 51 11.50 10.01 29.09
CA PRO A 51 12.28 9.65 30.27
C PRO A 51 13.06 8.36 30.04
N SER A 52 14.39 8.45 30.14
CA SER A 52 15.43 7.44 29.89
C SER A 52 15.39 6.19 30.80
N ARG A 53 14.27 5.84 31.42
CA ARG A 53 14.16 4.74 32.39
C ARG A 53 13.43 3.49 31.88
N LYS A 54 13.10 3.40 30.58
CA LYS A 54 12.26 2.33 30.03
C LYS A 54 12.80 1.64 28.78
N ILE A 55 14.08 1.83 28.45
CA ILE A 55 14.74 1.22 27.29
C ILE A 55 15.81 0.27 27.81
N HIS A 56 15.74 -1.02 27.45
CA HIS A 56 16.47 -2.12 28.09
C HIS A 56 17.80 -2.41 27.41
N THR A 57 17.89 -2.19 26.11
CA THR A 57 19.13 -2.41 25.36
C THR A 57 19.52 -1.21 24.51
N LYS A 58 20.81 -1.13 24.18
CA LYS A 58 21.31 -0.15 23.20
C LYS A 58 20.56 -0.26 21.86
N GLY A 59 20.23 -1.48 21.43
CA GLY A 59 19.50 -1.71 20.19
C GLY A 59 18.07 -1.16 20.22
N GLU A 60 17.35 -1.32 21.33
CA GLU A 60 16.02 -0.73 21.51
C GLU A 60 16.05 0.80 21.50
N ARG A 61 17.11 1.40 22.05
CA ARG A 61 17.28 2.85 22.03
C ARG A 61 17.45 3.37 20.61
N GLU A 62 18.37 2.76 19.86
CA GLU A 62 18.62 3.11 18.46
C GLU A 62 17.36 2.91 17.61
N LEU A 63 16.59 1.85 17.88
CA LEU A 63 15.33 1.58 17.21
C LEU A 63 14.28 2.67 17.47
N VAL A 64 14.10 3.11 18.73
CA VAL A 64 13.12 4.16 19.07
C VAL A 64 13.51 5.52 18.46
N GLU A 65 14.80 5.87 18.53
CA GLU A 65 15.31 7.11 17.92
C GLU A 65 15.06 7.13 16.40
N PHE A 66 15.35 6.02 15.72
CA PHE A 66 15.07 5.87 14.29
C PHE A 66 13.57 5.93 13.96
N LEU A 67 12.74 5.16 14.66
CA LEU A 67 11.29 5.13 14.42
C LEU A 67 10.63 6.49 14.65
N ALA A 68 11.10 7.28 15.62
CA ALA A 68 10.57 8.61 15.86
C ALA A 68 10.77 9.55 14.65
N GLU A 69 11.94 9.49 14.01
CA GLU A 69 12.21 10.26 12.79
C GLU A 69 11.36 9.78 11.61
N GLU A 70 11.28 8.46 11.42
CA GLU A 70 10.53 7.87 10.30
C GLU A 70 9.03 8.09 10.42
N ILE A 71 8.42 7.93 11.60
CA ILE A 71 6.99 8.21 11.79
C ILE A 71 6.66 9.67 11.45
N VAL A 72 7.53 10.62 11.83
CA VAL A 72 7.35 12.04 11.50
C VAL A 72 7.49 12.29 10.01
N ALA A 73 8.43 11.62 9.36
CA ALA A 73 8.61 11.72 7.91
C ALA A 73 7.40 11.15 7.16
N GLU A 74 6.93 9.95 7.54
CA GLU A 74 5.82 9.25 6.90
C GLU A 74 4.50 10.01 7.05
N LYS A 75 4.21 10.55 8.24
CA LYS A 75 3.02 11.39 8.44
C LYS A 75 3.03 12.68 7.61
N LYS A 76 4.20 13.15 7.19
CA LYS A 76 4.34 14.34 6.33
C LYS A 76 4.31 13.99 4.84
N SER A 77 4.71 12.79 4.45
CA SER A 77 4.68 12.32 3.07
C SER A 77 3.35 11.68 2.68
N GLY A 78 2.61 11.12 3.64
CA GLY A 78 1.26 10.65 3.43
C GLY A 78 0.38 11.77 2.88
N SER A 79 -0.49 11.44 1.92
CA SER A 79 -1.45 12.41 1.40
C SER A 79 -2.30 12.92 2.57
N SER A 80 -2.37 14.24 2.76
CA SER A 80 -3.29 14.87 3.72
C SER A 80 -4.78 14.72 3.31
N ALA A 81 -5.06 13.86 2.32
CA ALA A 81 -6.39 13.55 1.87
C ALA A 81 -7.06 12.66 2.93
N THR A 82 -8.16 13.16 3.49
CA THR A 82 -9.05 12.36 4.31
C THR A 82 -9.43 11.10 3.55
N ILE A 83 -9.20 9.93 4.16
CA ILE A 83 -9.61 8.64 3.59
C ILE A 83 -11.12 8.72 3.28
N PRO A 84 -11.54 8.53 2.02
CA PRO A 84 -12.92 8.68 1.64
C PRO A 84 -13.79 7.64 2.36
N THR A 85 -15.02 8.01 2.68
CA THR A 85 -16.00 7.12 3.33
C THR A 85 -16.86 6.35 2.33
N SER A 86 -16.76 6.70 1.05
CA SER A 86 -17.46 6.02 -0.04
C SER A 86 -16.72 6.16 -1.37
N ILE A 87 -16.83 5.15 -2.23
CA ILE A 87 -16.32 5.14 -3.62
C ILE A 87 -17.46 4.75 -4.55
N ASN A 88 -17.79 5.57 -5.54
CA ASN A 88 -18.85 5.28 -6.54
C ASN A 88 -20.20 4.80 -5.93
N GLY A 89 -20.57 5.33 -4.76
CA GLY A 89 -21.79 4.98 -4.04
C GLY A 89 -21.70 3.69 -3.20
N TYR A 90 -20.55 3.03 -3.15
CA TYR A 90 -20.26 2.00 -2.17
C TYR A 90 -19.82 2.64 -0.86
N LYS A 91 -20.41 2.22 0.26
CA LYS A 91 -19.98 2.63 1.59
C LYS A 91 -18.77 1.79 2.00
N ILE A 92 -17.72 2.45 2.49
CA ILE A 92 -16.52 1.79 2.97
C ILE A 92 -16.65 1.47 4.47
N SER A 93 -16.26 0.25 4.84
CA SER A 93 -16.03 -0.19 6.21
C SER A 93 -14.63 -0.79 6.28
N CYS A 94 -13.90 -0.52 7.35
CA CYS A 94 -12.57 -1.09 7.54
C CYS A 94 -12.46 -1.75 8.91
N ASP A 95 -11.95 -2.98 8.94
CA ASP A 95 -11.59 -3.70 10.16
C ASP A 95 -10.11 -4.13 10.08
N LYS A 96 -9.24 -3.39 10.76
CA LYS A 96 -7.78 -3.58 10.75
C LYS A 96 -7.19 -3.50 9.33
N ALA A 97 -6.88 -4.63 8.70
CA ALA A 97 -6.34 -4.70 7.34
C ALA A 97 -7.41 -5.10 6.31
N GLU A 98 -8.60 -5.48 6.78
CA GLU A 98 -9.72 -5.87 5.95
C GLU A 98 -10.56 -4.64 5.59
N VAL A 99 -10.97 -4.55 4.34
CA VAL A 99 -11.81 -3.49 3.82
C VAL A 99 -13.01 -4.10 3.13
N GLU A 100 -14.19 -3.58 3.43
CA GLU A 100 -15.45 -3.96 2.80
C GLU A 100 -16.11 -2.73 2.18
N LEU A 101 -16.50 -2.83 0.90
CA LEU A 101 -17.25 -1.84 0.16
C LEU A 101 -18.63 -2.41 -0.14
N THR A 102 -19.66 -1.83 0.45
CA THR A 102 -21.03 -2.36 0.33
C THR A 102 -21.97 -1.35 -0.32
N LYS A 103 -22.77 -1.86 -1.26
CA LYS A 103 -23.86 -1.13 -1.92
C LYS A 103 -25.10 -2.02 -1.97
N SER A 104 -26.22 -1.52 -1.46
CA SER A 104 -27.47 -2.28 -1.41
C SER A 104 -28.57 -1.58 -2.20
N SER A 105 -29.40 -2.38 -2.84
CA SER A 105 -30.66 -1.97 -3.49
C SER A 105 -31.78 -2.91 -3.05
N ASP A 106 -33.02 -2.63 -3.46
CA ASP A 106 -34.17 -3.49 -3.14
C ASP A 106 -34.06 -4.91 -3.75
N ARG A 107 -33.22 -5.10 -4.78
CA ARG A 107 -33.11 -6.36 -5.53
C ARG A 107 -31.85 -7.16 -5.23
N GLU A 108 -30.78 -6.48 -4.88
CA GLU A 108 -29.47 -7.10 -4.66
C GLU A 108 -28.61 -6.31 -3.68
N LYS A 109 -27.72 -7.02 -2.99
CA LYS A 109 -26.63 -6.47 -2.19
C LYS A 109 -25.32 -6.83 -2.89
N ILE A 110 -24.44 -5.84 -3.05
CA ILE A 110 -23.10 -6.01 -3.60
C ILE A 110 -22.11 -5.69 -2.49
N THR A 111 -21.20 -6.61 -2.25
CA THR A 111 -20.11 -6.48 -1.27
C THR A 111 -18.80 -6.76 -1.99
N ILE A 112 -17.84 -5.84 -1.87
CA ILE A 112 -16.49 -6.00 -2.39
C ILE A 112 -15.55 -6.05 -1.19
N SER A 113 -14.79 -7.12 -1.04
CA SER A 113 -13.87 -7.33 0.09
C SER A 113 -12.44 -7.44 -0.40
N PHE A 114 -11.52 -6.84 0.33
CA PHE A 114 -10.09 -7.01 0.09
C PHE A 114 -9.26 -6.72 1.35
N ASN A 115 -8.04 -7.24 1.32
CA ASN A 115 -7.06 -7.04 2.37
C ASN A 115 -5.87 -6.21 1.87
N VAL A 116 -5.37 -5.27 2.69
CA VAL A 116 -4.22 -4.42 2.31
C VAL A 116 -2.85 -4.98 2.71
N ASN A 117 -2.79 -6.20 3.26
CA ASN A 117 -1.51 -6.82 3.59
C ASN A 117 -0.80 -7.30 2.32
N HIS A 118 0.48 -6.92 2.16
CA HIS A 118 1.33 -7.39 1.07
C HIS A 118 0.85 -6.99 -0.34
N THR A 119 0.18 -5.85 -0.47
CA THR A 119 -0.49 -5.45 -1.72
C THR A 119 0.19 -4.29 -2.44
N VAL A 120 1.29 -3.77 -1.92
CA VAL A 120 2.03 -2.67 -2.56
C VAL A 120 2.89 -3.20 -3.70
N ASP A 121 2.58 -2.77 -4.92
CA ASP A 121 3.34 -3.11 -6.10
C ASP A 121 4.68 -2.35 -6.09
N MET A 122 5.77 -3.11 -6.01
CA MET A 122 7.13 -2.58 -6.15
C MET A 122 7.64 -2.66 -7.59
N GLU A 123 6.88 -3.28 -8.50
CA GLU A 123 7.31 -3.66 -9.86
C GLU A 123 7.36 -2.52 -10.89
N GLY A 124 7.37 -1.25 -10.43
CA GLY A 124 7.63 -0.09 -11.30
C GLY A 124 9.11 0.14 -11.65
N GLU A 125 10.03 -0.77 -11.29
CA GLU A 125 11.49 -0.55 -11.48
C GLU A 125 12.22 -1.58 -12.36
N GLU A 126 11.55 -2.55 -13.00
CA GLU A 126 12.23 -3.55 -13.87
C GLU A 126 11.78 -3.56 -15.35
N ALA A 127 11.35 -2.42 -15.89
CA ALA A 127 11.18 -2.26 -17.33
C ALA A 127 11.84 -0.97 -17.84
N ASP A 128 12.92 -1.17 -18.59
CA ASP A 128 13.59 -0.25 -19.51
C ASP A 128 14.50 0.85 -18.91
N SER A 129 15.81 0.59 -19.03
CA SER A 129 16.86 1.61 -19.04
C SER A 129 16.79 2.45 -20.32
N GLY A 130 15.71 3.21 -20.48
CA GLY A 130 15.52 4.23 -21.49
C GLY A 130 15.48 5.61 -20.84
N GLU A 131 16.46 6.46 -21.16
CA GLU A 131 16.58 7.82 -20.64
C GLU A 131 15.38 8.72 -21.04
N ASN A 132 14.29 8.76 -20.27
CA ASN A 132 13.53 10.00 -20.06
C ASN A 132 12.51 9.89 -18.91
N LYS A 133 12.57 10.86 -17.99
CA LYS A 133 11.57 11.17 -16.97
C LYS A 133 11.23 10.01 -15.99
N GLN A 134 12.14 9.80 -15.04
CA GLN A 134 11.85 9.12 -13.78
C GLN A 134 10.86 9.96 -12.94
N GLU A 135 9.60 10.02 -13.36
CA GLU A 135 8.51 10.23 -12.42
C GLU A 135 8.58 9.05 -11.46
N PHE A 136 8.87 9.32 -10.18
CA PHE A 136 8.65 8.34 -9.13
C PHE A 136 7.17 7.95 -9.22
N SER A 137 6.86 6.84 -9.89
CA SER A 137 5.55 6.25 -9.82
C SER A 137 5.27 6.03 -8.34
N ALA A 138 4.22 6.66 -7.83
CA ALA A 138 3.83 6.47 -6.45
C ALA A 138 3.58 4.97 -6.25
N MET A 139 4.19 4.36 -5.22
CA MET A 139 3.92 2.98 -4.87
C MET A 139 2.41 2.82 -4.69
N LYS A 140 1.77 2.02 -5.55
CA LYS A 140 0.33 1.77 -5.53
C LYS A 140 0.07 0.43 -4.84
N SER A 141 -0.97 0.41 -4.02
CA SER A 141 -1.53 -0.80 -3.46
C SER A 141 -2.58 -1.35 -4.43
N ARG A 142 -2.40 -2.60 -4.88
CA ARG A 142 -3.26 -3.30 -5.83
C ARG A 142 -3.70 -4.65 -5.25
N PRO A 143 -4.58 -4.63 -4.24
CA PRO A 143 -5.01 -5.86 -3.58
C PRO A 143 -5.82 -6.74 -4.53
N GLN A 144 -5.69 -8.06 -4.38
CA GLN A 144 -6.73 -8.98 -4.86
C GLN A 144 -8.03 -8.69 -4.11
N PHE A 145 -9.16 -8.77 -4.80
CA PHE A 145 -10.46 -8.43 -4.25
C PHE A 145 -11.53 -9.42 -4.67
N GLU A 146 -12.51 -9.61 -3.80
CA GLU A 146 -13.66 -10.47 -4.02
C GLU A 146 -14.91 -9.61 -4.22
N ILE A 147 -15.79 -10.01 -5.13
CA ILE A 147 -17.05 -9.34 -5.43
C ILE A 147 -18.19 -10.33 -5.21
N ASP A 148 -18.98 -10.10 -4.16
CA ASP A 148 -20.18 -10.86 -3.86
C ASP A 148 -21.44 -10.10 -4.28
N ILE A 149 -22.19 -10.66 -5.23
CA ILE A 149 -23.50 -10.17 -5.65
C ILE A 149 -24.58 -11.11 -5.12
N VAL A 150 -25.31 -10.65 -4.10
CA VAL A 150 -26.31 -11.43 -3.38
C VAL A 150 -27.72 -11.07 -3.85
N ARG A 151 -28.49 -12.10 -4.26
CA ARG A 151 -29.91 -12.02 -4.59
C ARG A 151 -30.69 -13.11 -3.86
N GLY A 152 -31.48 -12.71 -2.86
CA GLY A 152 -32.19 -13.67 -2.01
C GLY A 152 -31.20 -14.51 -1.19
N ASP A 153 -31.22 -15.82 -1.38
CA ASP A 153 -30.31 -16.78 -0.72
C ASP A 153 -29.09 -17.15 -1.56
N THR A 154 -28.97 -16.59 -2.76
CA THR A 154 -27.97 -16.97 -3.77
C THR A 154 -26.92 -15.88 -3.92
N THR A 155 -25.65 -16.27 -3.91
CA THR A 155 -24.49 -15.40 -4.11
C THR A 155 -23.76 -15.82 -5.37
N LEU A 156 -23.54 -14.87 -6.27
CA LEU A 156 -22.58 -14.99 -7.36
C LEU A 156 -21.33 -14.23 -6.93
N SER A 157 -20.20 -14.95 -6.84
CA SER A 157 -18.94 -14.43 -6.34
C SER A 157 -17.86 -14.47 -7.41
N PHE A 158 -17.05 -13.42 -7.45
CA PHE A 158 -15.91 -13.27 -8.34
C PHE A 158 -14.67 -12.98 -7.51
N THR A 159 -13.58 -13.68 -7.80
CA THR A 159 -12.25 -13.31 -7.32
C THR A 159 -11.54 -12.57 -8.45
N CYS A 160 -10.99 -11.40 -8.17
CA CYS A 160 -10.40 -10.51 -9.16
C CYS A 160 -9.00 -10.04 -8.73
N SER A 161 -8.11 -9.87 -9.70
CA SER A 161 -6.76 -9.35 -9.52
C SER A 161 -6.46 -8.23 -10.51
N TYR A 162 -5.57 -7.32 -10.12
CA TYR A 162 -5.09 -6.28 -11.02
C TYR A 162 -4.14 -6.87 -12.07
N LEU A 163 -4.29 -6.43 -13.32
CA LEU A 163 -3.45 -6.89 -14.41
C LEU A 163 -2.13 -6.10 -14.45
N PRO A 164 -0.98 -6.77 -14.69
CA PRO A 164 0.31 -6.08 -14.83
C PRO A 164 0.44 -5.43 -16.21
N GLY A 165 0.75 -4.13 -16.25
CA GLY A 165 1.19 -3.41 -17.47
C GLY A 165 0.30 -2.26 -17.92
N GLU A 166 0.83 -1.42 -18.82
CA GLU A 166 0.05 -0.48 -19.62
C GLU A 166 -0.46 -1.23 -20.86
N ALA A 167 -1.78 -1.18 -21.08
CA ALA A 167 -2.48 -1.68 -22.25
C ALA A 167 -1.66 -1.62 -23.55
N GLN A 168 -1.41 -2.77 -24.19
CA GLN A 168 -0.86 -2.81 -25.54
C GLN A 168 -1.97 -2.47 -26.57
N GLU A 169 -1.64 -1.68 -27.60
CA GLU A 169 -2.58 -1.32 -28.66
C GLU A 169 -3.21 -2.59 -29.30
N GLY A 170 -4.51 -2.77 -29.08
CA GLY A 170 -5.29 -3.89 -29.63
C GLY A 170 -5.66 -4.99 -28.62
N GLU A 171 -5.21 -4.88 -27.36
CA GLU A 171 -5.61 -5.75 -26.25
C GLU A 171 -6.71 -5.08 -25.41
N TYR A 172 -7.49 -5.87 -24.65
CA TYR A 172 -8.51 -5.34 -23.76
C TYR A 172 -7.82 -4.49 -22.68
N ASN A 173 -8.15 -3.20 -22.65
CA ASN A 173 -7.53 -2.22 -21.74
C ASN A 173 -8.12 -2.31 -20.32
N ASP A 174 -8.26 -3.53 -19.80
CA ASP A 174 -8.81 -3.75 -18.47
C ASP A 174 -7.73 -3.59 -17.40
N VAL A 175 -8.12 -2.95 -16.30
CA VAL A 175 -7.23 -2.68 -15.15
C VAL A 175 -7.18 -3.90 -14.23
N PHE A 176 -8.19 -4.76 -14.30
CA PHE A 176 -8.32 -5.97 -13.49
C PHE A 176 -8.93 -7.10 -14.33
N GLY A 177 -8.68 -8.34 -13.91
CA GLY A 177 -9.27 -9.54 -14.49
C GLY A 177 -10.06 -10.36 -13.48
N ILE A 178 -10.80 -11.35 -13.98
CA ILE A 178 -11.47 -12.36 -13.16
C ILE A 178 -10.55 -13.58 -13.04
N ASP A 179 -10.14 -13.91 -11.83
CA ASP A 179 -9.33 -15.10 -11.52
C ASP A 179 -10.21 -16.33 -11.29
N GLU A 180 -11.36 -16.17 -10.65
CA GLU A 180 -12.26 -17.26 -10.29
C GLU A 180 -13.72 -16.78 -10.26
N VAL A 181 -14.65 -17.67 -10.65
CA VAL A 181 -16.10 -17.45 -10.53
C VAL A 181 -16.73 -18.63 -9.79
N THR A 182 -17.62 -18.31 -8.85
CA THR A 182 -18.43 -19.31 -8.16
C THR A 182 -19.85 -18.83 -7.90
N ILE A 183 -20.78 -19.76 -7.74
CA ILE A 183 -22.17 -19.47 -7.38
C ILE A 183 -22.64 -20.47 -6.33
N TYR A 184 -23.25 -19.97 -5.25
CA TYR A 184 -23.71 -20.79 -4.14
C TYR A 184 -24.95 -20.23 -3.46
N LYS A 185 -25.55 -21.05 -2.59
CA LYS A 185 -26.67 -20.67 -1.72
C LYS A 185 -26.26 -20.78 -0.26
N GLY A 186 -26.61 -19.78 0.54
CA GLY A 186 -26.24 -19.72 1.96
C GLY A 186 -24.77 -19.32 2.16
N GLU A 187 -24.06 -20.06 3.02
CA GLU A 187 -22.65 -19.79 3.31
C GLU A 187 -21.72 -20.49 2.32
N TRP A 188 -20.61 -19.85 2.00
CA TRP A 188 -19.57 -20.45 1.16
C TRP A 188 -18.89 -21.63 1.87
N SER A 189 -18.48 -22.63 1.10
CA SER A 189 -17.62 -23.73 1.57
C SER A 189 -16.74 -24.23 0.45
N ASP A 190 -15.66 -24.92 0.82
CA ASP A 190 -14.69 -25.56 -0.09
C ASP A 190 -15.29 -26.64 -1.02
N LYS A 191 -16.53 -27.07 -0.76
CA LYS A 191 -17.27 -28.04 -1.59
C LYS A 191 -18.04 -27.39 -2.74
N VAL A 192 -18.19 -26.07 -2.72
CA VAL A 192 -18.85 -25.33 -3.80
C VAL A 192 -17.93 -25.35 -5.02
N TYR A 193 -18.50 -25.65 -6.19
CA TYR A 193 -17.75 -25.59 -7.43
C TYR A 193 -17.33 -24.15 -7.75
N ALA A 194 -16.07 -23.97 -8.08
CA ALA A 194 -15.52 -22.74 -8.60
C ALA A 194 -14.73 -23.04 -9.88
N VAL A 195 -14.73 -22.10 -10.81
CA VAL A 195 -14.01 -22.22 -12.07
C VAL A 195 -13.03 -21.07 -12.21
N ALA A 196 -11.80 -21.40 -12.61
CA ALA A 196 -10.79 -20.40 -12.91
C ALA A 196 -11.19 -19.57 -14.14
N GLY A 197 -10.84 -18.29 -14.13
CA GLY A 197 -11.20 -17.34 -15.18
C GLY A 197 -10.61 -17.69 -16.55
N ASP A 198 -9.41 -18.28 -16.58
CA ASP A 198 -8.73 -18.73 -17.80
C ASP A 198 -9.39 -19.95 -18.49
N VAL A 199 -10.24 -20.67 -17.76
CA VAL A 199 -11.05 -21.79 -18.28
C VAL A 199 -12.36 -21.30 -18.91
N LEU A 200 -12.79 -20.07 -18.61
CA LEU A 200 -14.03 -19.51 -19.15
C LEU A 200 -13.93 -19.32 -20.66
N ASP A 201 -15.06 -19.56 -21.36
CA ASP A 201 -15.19 -19.16 -22.75
C ASP A 201 -15.04 -17.64 -22.87
N GLY A 202 -14.30 -17.15 -23.88
CA GLY A 202 -13.99 -15.73 -24.01
C GLY A 202 -15.23 -14.84 -24.13
N TYR A 203 -16.28 -15.30 -24.80
CA TYR A 203 -17.53 -14.54 -24.88
C TYR A 203 -18.28 -14.51 -23.54
N LEU A 204 -18.25 -15.61 -22.78
CA LEU A 204 -18.78 -15.64 -21.42
C LEU A 204 -18.00 -14.68 -20.50
N TYR A 205 -16.67 -14.66 -20.59
CA TYR A 205 -15.81 -13.74 -19.84
C TYR A 205 -16.20 -12.28 -20.10
N ASP A 206 -16.33 -11.89 -21.37
CA ASP A 206 -16.73 -10.53 -21.77
C ASP A 206 -18.11 -10.15 -21.19
N LEU A 207 -19.08 -11.08 -21.22
CA LEU A 207 -20.40 -10.84 -20.62
C LEU A 207 -20.35 -10.65 -19.10
N LEU A 208 -19.45 -11.37 -18.41
CA LEU A 208 -19.27 -11.22 -16.96
C LEU A 208 -18.59 -9.89 -16.61
N MET A 209 -17.58 -9.46 -17.38
CA MET A 209 -16.96 -8.16 -17.21
C MET A 209 -17.96 -7.01 -17.44
N ASN A 210 -18.75 -7.07 -18.51
CA ASN A 210 -19.84 -6.11 -18.76
C ASN A 210 -20.86 -6.11 -17.61
N PHE A 211 -21.20 -7.29 -17.07
CA PHE A 211 -22.11 -7.41 -15.94
C PHE A 211 -21.56 -6.72 -14.69
N LEU A 212 -20.26 -6.84 -14.39
CA LEU A 212 -19.59 -6.13 -13.28
C LEU A 212 -19.58 -4.61 -13.52
N GLU A 213 -19.33 -4.17 -14.76
CA GLU A 213 -19.37 -2.75 -15.12
C GLU A 213 -20.77 -2.14 -14.89
N GLU A 214 -21.84 -2.84 -15.26
CA GLU A 214 -23.23 -2.41 -14.98
C GLU A 214 -23.51 -2.28 -13.47
N LYS A 215 -22.77 -3.02 -12.62
CA LYS A 215 -22.83 -2.87 -11.15
C LYS A 215 -22.01 -1.69 -10.63
N GLY A 216 -21.31 -0.99 -11.51
CA GLY A 216 -20.43 0.13 -11.19
C GLY A 216 -19.02 -0.30 -10.78
N ILE A 217 -18.63 -1.53 -11.12
CA ILE A 217 -17.28 -2.10 -10.90
C ILE A 217 -16.54 -2.03 -12.24
N SER A 218 -16.17 -0.82 -12.63
CA SER A 218 -15.46 -0.51 -13.87
C SER A 218 -13.96 -0.35 -13.65
N ASN A 219 -13.19 -0.17 -14.73
CA ASN A 219 -11.77 0.18 -14.67
C ASN A 219 -11.52 1.48 -13.85
N GLU A 220 -12.39 2.48 -13.98
CA GLU A 220 -12.33 3.70 -13.16
C GLU A 220 -12.55 3.41 -11.67
N PHE A 221 -13.46 2.48 -11.35
CA PHE A 221 -13.67 2.04 -9.98
C PHE A 221 -12.42 1.35 -9.42
N ALA A 222 -11.82 0.43 -10.17
CA ALA A 222 -10.63 -0.30 -9.77
C ALA A 222 -9.44 0.64 -9.50
N GLU A 223 -9.24 1.68 -10.31
CA GLU A 223 -8.21 2.69 -10.05
C GLU A 223 -8.50 3.49 -8.76
N LYS A 224 -9.74 3.95 -8.55
CA LYS A 224 -10.11 4.64 -7.29
C LYS A 224 -9.96 3.74 -6.07
N MET A 225 -10.25 2.45 -6.23
CA MET A 225 -10.03 1.46 -5.18
C MET A 225 -8.54 1.29 -4.88
N SER A 226 -7.68 1.26 -5.90
CA SER A 226 -6.21 1.22 -5.72
C SER A 226 -5.69 2.48 -5.03
N GLU A 227 -6.18 3.67 -5.41
CA GLU A 227 -5.83 4.92 -4.74
C GLU A 227 -6.22 4.91 -3.25
N PHE A 228 -7.45 4.47 -2.96
CA PHE A 228 -7.91 4.28 -1.58
C PHE A 228 -7.06 3.27 -0.83
N ALA A 229 -6.81 2.09 -1.42
CA ALA A 229 -6.03 1.03 -0.80
C ALA A 229 -4.61 1.50 -0.51
N SER A 230 -4.03 2.33 -1.38
CA SER A 230 -2.70 2.91 -1.19
C SER A 230 -2.67 3.85 0.00
N ALA A 231 -3.67 4.74 0.13
CA ALA A 231 -3.79 5.62 1.27
C ALA A 231 -4.06 4.86 2.58
N TYR A 232 -4.91 3.81 2.52
CA TYR A 232 -5.25 2.99 3.67
C TYR A 232 -4.06 2.15 4.13
N GLU A 233 -3.35 1.49 3.22
CA GLU A 233 -2.13 0.72 3.51
C GLU A 233 -1.07 1.62 4.18
N HIS A 234 -0.81 2.81 3.62
CA HIS A 234 0.14 3.75 4.21
C HIS A 234 -0.25 4.14 5.64
N SER A 235 -1.55 4.37 5.89
CA SER A 235 -2.05 4.63 7.25
C SER A 235 -1.77 3.47 8.21
N LYS A 236 -1.91 2.23 7.74
CA LYS A 236 -1.62 1.01 8.52
C LYS A 236 -0.14 0.81 8.75
N TYR A 237 0.70 1.14 7.77
CA TYR A 237 2.16 1.15 7.94
C TYR A 237 2.59 2.13 9.04
N VAL A 238 2.05 3.36 9.05
CA VAL A 238 2.32 4.32 10.12
C VAL A 238 1.83 3.82 11.48
N GLU A 239 0.64 3.23 11.55
CA GLU A 239 0.12 2.60 12.79
C GLU A 239 1.05 1.46 13.27
N LEU A 240 1.60 0.66 12.37
CA LEU A 240 2.56 -0.39 12.68
C LEU A 240 3.85 0.19 13.27
N LEU A 241 4.44 1.22 12.65
CA LEU A 241 5.64 1.89 13.16
C LEU A 241 5.41 2.45 14.57
N GLU A 242 4.25 3.08 14.81
CA GLU A 242 3.87 3.52 16.15
C GLU A 242 3.72 2.36 17.13
N GLY A 243 3.12 1.25 16.70
CA GLY A 243 2.95 0.04 17.50
C GLY A 243 4.30 -0.55 17.93
N ILE A 244 5.25 -0.66 17.01
CA ILE A 244 6.63 -1.12 17.28
C ILE A 244 7.31 -0.15 18.25
N SER A 245 7.19 1.16 18.03
CA SER A 245 7.79 2.17 18.91
C SER A 245 7.23 2.06 20.33
N LYS A 246 5.90 1.95 20.48
CA LYS A 246 5.23 1.74 21.78
C LYS A 246 5.69 0.44 22.43
N PHE A 247 5.71 -0.67 21.70
CA PHE A 247 6.17 -1.97 22.21
C PHE A 247 7.60 -1.91 22.74
N THR A 248 8.48 -1.18 22.06
CA THR A 248 9.90 -1.05 22.41
C THR A 248 10.13 -0.23 23.69
N VAL A 249 9.20 0.67 24.04
CA VAL A 249 9.27 1.52 25.24
C VAL A 249 8.43 0.98 26.41
N VAL A 250 7.46 0.11 26.13
CA VAL A 250 6.56 -0.43 27.16
C VAL A 250 7.22 -1.59 27.89
N GLN A 251 7.40 -1.41 29.19
CA GLN A 251 7.81 -2.44 30.15
C GLN A 251 6.74 -2.56 31.23
N LYS A 252 6.46 -3.80 31.62
CA LYS A 252 5.62 -4.12 32.78
C LYS A 252 6.25 -3.60 34.07
#